data_AF-A0A844ECJ1-F1
#
_entry.id   AF-A0A844ECJ1-F1
#
_cell.length_a   1.000
_cell.length_b   1.000
_cell.length_c   1.000
_cell.angle_alpha   90.00
_cell.angle_beta   90.00
_cell.angle_gamma   90.00
#
_symmetry.space_group_name_H-M   'P 1'
#
loop_
_entity.id
_entity.type
_entity.pdbx_description
1 polymer ?
#
loop_
_entity_poly.entity_id
_entity_poly.type
_entity_poly.pdbx_seq_one_letter_code
_entity_poly.pdbx_strand_id
1 'polypeptide(L)'
;MQFFTADTHFFHERLLGISEFAPRPFLTVEDMNETIIDNWNRRVGPEDVVYHLGDIAILHTRPEKDALEQIFDVLDQLNGRIVLIKG
;
A
#
# COMPACT_ATOMS: atom_id res chain seq x y z
N MET A 1 -15.76 -3.06 -11.57
CA MET A 1 -15.64 -4.32 -10.81
C MET A 1 -15.43 -3.99 -9.33
N GLN A 2 -15.62 -4.96 -8.44
CA GLN A 2 -15.31 -4.81 -7.01
C GLN A 2 -14.14 -5.72 -6.66
N PHE A 3 -13.12 -5.17 -6.01
CA PHE A 3 -11.95 -5.88 -5.51
C PHE A 3 -11.86 -5.79 -3.99
N PHE A 4 -11.19 -6.77 -3.40
CA PHE A 4 -10.94 -6.85 -1.97
C PHE A 4 -9.47 -7.18 -1.78
N THR A 5 -8.79 -6.44 -0.91
CA THR A 5 -7.40 -6.66 -0.53
C THR A 5 -7.17 -6.12 0.88
N ALA A 6 -6.02 -6.43 1.46
CA ALA A 6 -5.61 -5.96 2.79
C ALA A 6 -4.08 -5.96 2.86
N ASP A 7 -3.53 -5.41 3.95
CA ASP A 7 -2.13 -5.62 4.35
C ASP A 7 -1.11 -5.23 3.25
N THR A 8 -1.39 -4.17 2.50
CA THR A 8 -0.43 -3.62 1.53
C THR A 8 0.82 -3.10 2.24
N HIS A 9 0.68 -2.60 3.47
CA HIS A 9 1.80 -2.18 4.32
C HIS A 9 2.80 -1.28 3.59
N PHE A 10 2.32 -0.29 2.82
CA PHE A 10 3.19 0.72 2.23
C PHE A 10 4.11 1.31 3.30
N PHE A 11 5.37 1.54 2.93
CA PHE A 11 6.43 2.06 3.82
C PHE A 11 6.91 1.14 4.96
N HIS A 12 6.41 -0.11 5.06
CA HIS A 12 6.80 -1.00 6.14
C HIS A 12 8.18 -1.67 5.94
N GLU A 13 9.26 -0.92 6.16
CA GLU A 13 10.65 -1.36 5.99
C GLU A 13 10.99 -2.65 6.75
N ARG A 14 10.37 -2.89 7.92
CA ARG A 14 10.64 -4.07 8.75
C ARG A 14 10.15 -5.38 8.15
N LEU A 15 9.29 -5.34 7.13
CA LEU A 15 8.84 -6.55 6.41
C LEU A 15 9.80 -6.95 5.29
N LEU A 16 10.76 -6.10 4.92
CA LEU A 16 11.69 -6.38 3.83
C LEU A 16 12.54 -7.63 4.11
N GLY A 17 12.86 -8.35 3.04
CA GLY A 17 13.63 -9.57 3.06
C GLY A 17 12.79 -10.84 3.03
N ILE A 18 13.48 -11.95 3.29
CA ILE A 18 12.86 -13.28 3.33
C ILE A 18 12.59 -13.63 4.79
N SER A 19 11.33 -13.86 5.10
CA SER A 19 10.84 -14.27 6.41
C SER A 19 9.90 -15.48 6.25
N GLU A 20 9.66 -16.21 7.35
CA GLU A 20 8.59 -17.23 7.39
C GLU A 20 7.19 -16.59 7.45
N PHE A 21 7.11 -15.29 7.74
CA PHE A 21 5.88 -14.53 7.86
C PHE A 21 5.88 -13.35 6.88
N ALA A 22 4.99 -13.40 5.88
CA ALA A 22 4.79 -12.36 4.86
C ALA A 22 6.10 -11.89 4.16
N PRO A 23 6.82 -12.79 3.46
CA PRO A 23 8.09 -12.45 2.80
C PRO A 23 7.91 -11.33 1.77
N ARG A 24 8.74 -10.29 1.87
CA ARG A 24 8.81 -9.17 0.93
C ARG A 24 10.22 -9.12 0.35
N PRO A 25 10.51 -9.88 -0.74
CA PRO A 25 11.85 -10.04 -1.30
C PRO A 25 12.33 -8.79 -2.06
N PHE A 26 12.28 -7.63 -1.41
CA PHE A 26 12.72 -6.34 -1.94
C PHE A 26 13.93 -5.87 -1.13
N LEU A 27 14.82 -5.15 -1.82
CA LEU A 27 16.01 -4.56 -1.20
C LEU A 27 15.68 -3.24 -0.50
N THR A 28 14.73 -2.50 -1.05
CA THR A 28 14.30 -1.19 -0.55
C THR A 28 12.79 -1.13 -0.40
N VAL A 29 12.31 -0.20 0.41
CA VAL A 29 10.86 -0.01 0.62
C VAL A 29 10.23 0.70 -0.58
N GLU A 30 11.02 1.50 -1.28
CA GLU A 30 10.65 2.15 -2.54
C GLU A 30 10.35 1.09 -3.61
N ASP A 31 11.24 0.09 -3.79
CA ASP A 31 11.01 -1.00 -4.76
C ASP A 31 9.73 -1.79 -4.42
N MET A 32 9.46 -2.00 -3.13
CA MET A 32 8.24 -2.66 -2.66
C MET A 32 7.00 -1.82 -2.97
N ASN A 33 7.01 -0.54 -2.63
CA ASN A 33 5.90 0.38 -2.84
C ASN A 33 5.56 0.49 -4.34
N GLU A 34 6.56 0.73 -5.19
CA GLU A 34 6.39 0.80 -6.65
C GLU A 34 5.83 -0.51 -7.22
N THR A 35 6.34 -1.65 -6.77
CA THR A 35 5.83 -2.95 -7.22
C THR A 35 4.37 -3.17 -6.85
N ILE A 36 3.93 -2.69 -5.67
CA ILE A 36 2.52 -2.76 -5.27
C ILE A 36 1.67 -1.85 -6.16
N ILE A 37 2.10 -0.62 -6.41
CA ILE A 37 1.41 0.36 -7.28
C ILE A 37 1.24 -0.22 -8.69
N ASP A 38 2.32 -0.73 -9.28
CA ASP A 38 2.32 -1.31 -10.63
C ASP A 38 1.35 -2.49 -10.74
N ASN A 39 1.37 -3.40 -9.77
CA ASN A 39 0.48 -4.56 -9.77
C ASN A 39 -0.98 -4.16 -9.55
N TRP A 40 -1.22 -3.17 -8.69
CA TRP A 40 -2.54 -2.60 -8.46
C TRP A 40 -3.08 -2.00 -9.76
N ASN A 41 -2.34 -1.08 -10.38
CA ASN A 41 -2.78 -0.35 -11.57
C ASN A 41 -2.88 -1.23 -12.81
N ARG A 42 -2.12 -2.33 -12.87
CA ARG A 42 -2.29 -3.35 -13.92
C ARG A 42 -3.63 -4.09 -13.79
N ARG A 43 -4.17 -4.23 -12.58
CA ARG A 43 -5.37 -5.04 -12.32
C ARG A 43 -6.65 -4.23 -12.15
N VAL A 44 -6.55 -3.04 -11.56
CA VAL A 44 -7.65 -2.15 -11.18
C VAL A 44 -7.72 -0.99 -12.18
N GLY A 45 -8.88 -0.80 -12.78
CA GLY A 45 -9.18 0.35 -13.63
C GLY A 45 -9.69 1.56 -12.85
N PRO A 46 -9.73 2.75 -13.47
CA PRO A 46 -10.10 4.00 -12.80
C PRO A 46 -11.53 4.02 -12.25
N GLU A 47 -12.46 3.28 -12.87
CA GLU A 47 -13.88 3.20 -12.47
C GLU A 47 -14.19 2.01 -11.54
N ASP A 48 -13.17 1.23 -11.16
CA ASP A 48 -13.35 0.10 -10.25
C ASP A 48 -13.43 0.56 -8.79
N VAL A 49 -13.94 -0.31 -7.92
CA VAL A 49 -13.98 -0.08 -6.46
C VAL A 49 -13.11 -1.10 -5.77
N VAL A 50 -12.27 -0.65 -4.85
CA VAL A 50 -11.43 -1.53 -4.03
C VAL A 50 -11.75 -1.32 -2.56
N TYR A 51 -12.15 -2.38 -1.87
CA TYR A 51 -12.26 -2.41 -0.42
C TYR A 51 -10.93 -2.86 0.18
N HIS A 52 -10.26 -1.98 0.91
CA HIS A 52 -9.01 -2.28 1.60
C HIS A 52 -9.29 -2.56 3.08
N LEU A 53 -9.01 -3.78 3.55
CA LEU A 53 -9.48 -4.29 4.84
C LEU A 53 -8.47 -4.12 6.00
N GLY A 54 -7.84 -2.95 6.10
CA GLY A 54 -6.87 -2.65 7.16
C GLY A 54 -5.41 -2.64 6.70
N ASP A 55 -4.53 -2.13 7.57
CA ASP A 55 -3.06 -2.14 7.44
C ASP A 55 -2.51 -1.68 6.08
N ILE A 56 -3.01 -0.52 5.61
CA ILE A 56 -2.62 0.04 4.32
C ILE A 56 -1.18 0.58 4.29
N ALA A 57 -0.71 1.17 5.39
CA ALA A 57 0.62 1.77 5.46
C ALA A 57 1.17 1.78 6.89
N ILE A 58 2.50 1.65 7.03
CA ILE A 58 3.23 1.79 8.30
C ILE A 58 4.38 2.77 8.06
N LEU A 59 4.18 4.03 8.47
CA LEU A 59 5.18 5.08 8.37
C LEU A 59 5.23 5.85 9.69
N HIS A 60 6.41 5.93 10.31
CA HIS A 60 6.59 6.52 11.64
C HIS A 60 7.26 7.90 11.61
N THR A 61 7.17 8.61 10.49
CA THR A 61 7.72 9.96 10.30
C THR A 61 7.06 10.96 11.27
N ARG A 62 7.85 11.90 11.79
CA ARG A 62 7.38 12.99 12.65
C ARG A 62 7.75 14.34 12.01
N PRO A 63 6.82 15.32 12.01
CA PRO A 63 5.45 15.26 12.53
C PRO A 63 4.54 14.28 11.75
N GLU A 64 3.47 13.82 12.40
CA GLU A 64 2.54 12.82 11.83
C GLU A 64 1.91 13.29 10.51
N LYS A 65 1.74 14.60 10.36
CA LYS A 65 1.26 15.20 9.12
C LYS A 65 2.11 14.82 7.91
N ASP A 66 3.44 14.82 8.05
CA ASP A 66 4.36 14.51 6.95
C ASP A 66 4.28 13.03 6.56
N ALA A 67 3.95 12.14 7.52
CA ALA A 67 3.69 10.74 7.23
C ALA A 67 2.38 10.57 6.44
N LEU A 68 1.33 11.29 6.85
CA LEU A 68 0.03 11.24 6.17
C LEU A 68 0.08 11.80 4.75
N GLU A 69 0.85 12.87 4.52
CA GLU A 69 1.07 13.42 3.17
C GLU A 69 1.76 12.39 2.27
N GLN A 70 2.84 11.75 2.72
CA GLN A 70 3.52 10.70 1.94
C GLN A 70 2.63 9.48 1.66
N ILE A 71 1.82 9.08 2.64
CA ILE A 71 0.84 7.99 2.44
C ILE A 71 -0.20 8.41 1.40
N PHE A 72 -0.73 9.63 1.50
CA PHE A 72 -1.69 10.15 0.53
C PHE A 72 -1.10 10.18 -0.89
N ASP A 73 0.16 10.63 -1.05
CA ASP A 73 0.84 10.68 -2.36
C ASP A 73 0.96 9.29 -3.01
N VAL A 74 1.13 8.22 -2.24
CA VAL A 74 1.11 6.85 -2.75
C VAL A 74 -0.31 6.39 -3.09
N LEU A 75 -1.30 6.72 -2.26
CA LEU A 75 -2.69 6.33 -2.50
C LEU A 75 -3.31 7.04 -3.71
N ASP A 76 -2.91 8.28 -3.99
CA ASP A 76 -3.38 9.07 -5.15
C ASP A 76 -2.91 8.47 -6.49
N GLN A 77 -1.86 7.65 -6.46
CA GLN A 77 -1.37 6.92 -7.64
C GLN A 77 -2.16 5.65 -7.94
N LEU A 78 -3.01 5.18 -7.03
CA LEU A 78 -3.73 3.92 -7.18
C LEU A 78 -5.04 4.11 -7.94
N ASN A 79 -5.23 3.33 -9.00
CA ASN A 79 -6.47 3.31 -9.77
C ASN A 79 -7.66 2.86 -8.93
N GLY A 80 -8.83 3.42 -9.25
CA GLY A 80 -10.10 3.03 -8.68
C GLY A 80 -10.47 3.81 -7.43
N ARG A 81 -11.74 3.70 -7.04
CA ARG A 81 -12.24 4.26 -5.78
C ARG A 81 -11.89 3.33 -4.63
N ILE A 82 -11.05 3.81 -3.72
CA ILE A 82 -10.64 3.04 -2.54
C ILE A 82 -11.59 3.31 -1.36
N VAL A 83 -12.13 2.24 -0.80
CA VAL A 83 -12.89 2.26 0.46
C VAL A 83 -11.99 1.66 1.55
N LEU A 84 -11.51 2.51 2.45
CA LEU A 84 -10.64 2.09 3.55
C LEU A 84 -11.46 1.63 4.74
N ILE A 85 -11.19 0.42 5.22
CA ILE A 85 -11.67 -0.10 6.50
C ILE A 85 -10.46 -0.13 7.43
N LYS A 86 -10.59 0.50 8.60
CA LYS A 86 -9.49 0.63 9.55
C LYS A 86 -9.12 -0.76 10.11
N GLY A 87 -7.81 -1.05 10.12
CA GLY A 87 -7.19 -2.19 10.80
C GLY A 87 -7.03 -1.97 12.31
#